data_AF-A0A517TKP2-F1
#
_entry.id   AF-A0A517TKP2-F1
#
_cell.length_a   1.000
_cell.length_b   1.000
_cell.length_c   1.000
_cell.angle_alpha   90.00
_cell.angle_beta   90.00
_cell.angle_gamma   90.00
#
_symmetry.space_group_name_H-M   'P 1'
#
loop_
_entity.id
_entity.type
_entity.pdbx_description
1 polymer ?
#
loop_
_entity_poly.entity_id
_entity_poly.type
_entity_poly.pdbx_seq_one_letter_code
_entity_poly.pdbx_strand_id
1 'polypeptide(L)'
;MAKSHSEFAELFAAHQHQVFGFILGLVRNNADAQDILQQSAITMWNKFDTFTPGTEFVRWAITIARYETLNYLKYRRRSRLCFDQDLIELLAAEFRERSLEMAESRRTALKDCLPKLSSEDGKLIESRYSHGLGSRQLSELLGRSQASICNSLRRIRESLLTCIERRLAQENNR
;
A
#
# COMPACT_ATOMS: atom_id res chain seq x y z
N MET A 1 25.14 -6.43 -13.52
CA MET A 1 24.43 -5.14 -13.54
C MET A 1 23.01 -5.24 -14.08
N ALA A 2 22.73 -5.76 -15.28
CA ALA A 2 21.35 -5.79 -15.83
C ALA A 2 20.31 -6.58 -14.99
N LYS A 3 20.73 -7.67 -14.33
CA LYS A 3 19.84 -8.53 -13.53
C LYS A 3 19.34 -7.86 -12.23
N SER A 4 20.21 -7.07 -11.59
CA SER A 4 19.92 -6.33 -10.34
C SER A 4 18.84 -5.24 -10.57
N HIS A 5 18.89 -4.57 -11.73
CA HIS A 5 17.92 -3.53 -12.08
C HIS A 5 16.51 -4.05 -12.37
N SER A 6 16.39 -5.22 -13.03
CA SER A 6 15.09 -5.85 -13.28
C SER A 6 14.45 -6.36 -11.98
N GLU A 7 15.26 -7.00 -11.13
CA GLU A 7 14.81 -7.53 -9.84
C GLU A 7 14.31 -6.42 -8.91
N PHE A 8 15.03 -5.30 -8.84
CA PHE A 8 14.53 -4.13 -8.12
C PHE A 8 13.19 -3.66 -8.66
N ALA A 9 13.05 -3.51 -9.97
CA ALA A 9 11.84 -2.95 -10.57
C ALA A 9 10.61 -3.80 -10.26
N GLU A 10 10.75 -5.13 -10.30
CA GLU A 10 9.69 -6.08 -9.94
C GLU A 10 9.32 -5.97 -8.46
N LEU A 11 10.30 -6.01 -7.56
CA LEU A 11 10.09 -5.89 -6.11
C LEU A 11 9.47 -4.54 -5.75
N PHE A 12 10.00 -3.45 -6.30
CA PHE A 12 9.47 -2.11 -6.04
C PHE A 12 8.04 -1.97 -6.56
N ALA A 13 7.75 -2.43 -7.78
CA ALA A 13 6.39 -2.37 -8.33
C ALA A 13 5.38 -3.14 -7.47
N ALA A 14 5.77 -4.29 -6.92
CA ALA A 14 4.93 -5.10 -6.05
C ALA A 14 4.67 -4.44 -4.68
N HIS A 15 5.61 -3.64 -4.16
CA HIS A 15 5.60 -3.16 -2.77
C HIS A 15 5.45 -1.64 -2.60
N GLN A 16 5.51 -0.85 -3.67
CA GLN A 16 5.46 0.63 -3.63
C GLN A 16 4.25 1.18 -2.88
N HIS A 17 3.09 0.51 -2.93
CA HIS A 17 1.87 0.97 -2.24
C HIS A 17 1.99 0.86 -0.71
N GLN A 18 2.71 -0.13 -0.20
CA GLN A 18 2.94 -0.29 1.24
C GLN A 18 3.91 0.78 1.74
N VAL A 19 4.97 1.04 0.97
CA VAL A 19 5.93 2.13 1.25
C VAL A 19 5.23 3.49 1.20
N PHE A 20 4.39 3.73 0.20
CA PHE A 20 3.58 4.94 0.08
C PHE A 20 2.64 5.13 1.29
N GLY A 21 1.93 4.07 1.70
CA GLY A 21 1.04 4.12 2.85
C GLY A 21 1.75 4.49 4.15
N PHE A 22 2.96 3.95 4.36
CA PHE A 22 3.82 4.32 5.48
C PHE A 22 4.17 5.81 5.46
N ILE A 23 4.68 6.33 4.33
CA ILE A 23 5.04 7.75 4.17
C ILE A 23 3.83 8.65 4.40
N LEU A 24 2.69 8.32 3.77
CA LEU A 24 1.46 9.08 3.87
C LEU A 24 0.95 9.18 5.31
N GLY A 25 1.09 8.12 6.11
CA GLY A 25 0.74 8.14 7.53
C GLY A 25 1.52 9.17 8.34
N LEU A 26 2.77 9.44 7.95
CA LEU A 26 3.67 10.38 8.62
C LEU A 26 3.47 11.83 8.15
N VAL A 27 3.32 12.06 6.84
CA VAL A 27 3.24 13.43 6.29
C VAL A 27 1.81 13.94 6.08
N ARG A 28 0.82 13.05 6.04
CA ARG A 28 -0.63 13.33 5.90
C ARG A 28 -0.99 14.26 4.73
N ASN A 29 -0.16 14.28 3.69
CA ASN A 29 -0.40 15.00 2.45
C ASN A 29 -0.01 14.07 1.28
N ASN A 30 -0.89 13.96 0.28
CA ASN A 30 -0.73 13.00 -0.81
C ASN A 30 0.42 13.38 -1.77
N ALA A 31 0.51 14.65 -2.15
CA ALA A 31 1.55 15.15 -3.05
C ALA A 31 2.93 15.02 -2.40
N ASP A 32 3.06 15.47 -1.15
CA ASP A 32 4.30 15.33 -0.39
C ASP A 32 4.72 13.85 -0.25
N ALA A 33 3.76 12.95 -0.01
CA ALA A 33 4.04 11.53 0.10
C ALA A 33 4.50 10.91 -1.24
N GLN A 34 3.99 11.38 -2.37
CA GLN A 34 4.42 10.94 -3.69
C GLN A 34 5.85 11.39 -3.98
N ASP A 35 6.18 12.65 -3.67
CA ASP A 35 7.53 13.19 -3.86
C ASP A 35 8.56 12.43 -3.01
N ILE A 36 8.23 12.17 -1.74
CA ILE A 36 9.09 11.39 -0.84
C ILE A 36 9.22 9.95 -1.32
N LEU A 37 8.14 9.33 -1.83
CA LEU A 37 8.22 7.97 -2.38
C LEU A 37 9.16 7.93 -3.60
N GLN A 38 9.08 8.92 -4.49
CA GLN A 38 9.94 9.01 -5.66
C GLN A 38 11.41 9.17 -5.25
N GLN A 39 11.70 10.06 -4.29
CA GLN A 39 13.04 10.23 -3.76
C GLN A 39 13.55 8.95 -3.08
N SER A 40 12.67 8.28 -2.33
CA SER A 40 12.99 7.00 -1.69
C SER A 40 13.29 5.92 -2.72
N ALA A 41 12.54 5.85 -3.82
CA ALA A 41 12.77 4.90 -4.89
C ALA A 41 14.16 5.10 -5.54
N ILE A 42 14.57 6.36 -5.74
CA ILE A 42 15.92 6.69 -6.24
C ILE A 42 17.00 6.24 -5.24
N THR A 43 16.81 6.53 -3.95
CA THR A 43 17.75 6.10 -2.90
C THR A 43 17.81 4.57 -2.79
N MET A 44 16.67 3.88 -2.91
CA MET A 44 16.60 2.42 -2.93
C MET A 44 17.32 1.86 -4.14
N TRP A 45 17.07 2.37 -5.34
CA TRP A 45 17.77 1.97 -6.56
C TRP A 45 19.29 2.03 -6.40
N ASN A 46 19.80 3.17 -5.91
CA ASN A 46 21.23 3.38 -5.71
C ASN A 46 21.84 2.50 -4.62
N LYS A 47 21.03 2.00 -3.68
CA LYS A 47 21.45 1.16 -2.56
C LYS A 47 21.05 -0.30 -2.75
N PHE A 48 20.51 -0.69 -3.89
CA PHE A 48 19.90 -2.00 -4.05
C PHE A 48 20.93 -3.13 -3.88
N ASP A 49 22.21 -2.89 -4.15
CA ASP A 49 23.29 -3.84 -3.87
C ASP A 49 23.48 -4.16 -2.37
N THR A 50 22.86 -3.39 -1.46
CA THR A 50 22.83 -3.65 -0.02
C THR A 50 21.62 -4.48 0.42
N PHE A 51 20.66 -4.71 -0.47
CA PHE A 51 19.51 -5.57 -0.19
C PHE A 51 19.95 -7.03 -0.30
N THR A 52 19.65 -7.82 0.74
CA THR A 52 19.93 -9.26 0.75
C THR A 52 18.73 -10.01 0.16
N PRO A 53 18.86 -10.68 -1.00
CA PRO A 53 17.77 -11.48 -1.56
C PRO A 53 17.30 -12.56 -0.59
N GLY A 54 15.98 -12.82 -0.55
CA GLY A 54 15.36 -13.72 0.43
C GLY A 54 15.04 -13.09 1.78
N THR A 55 15.38 -11.81 1.99
CA THR A 55 14.87 -11.00 3.11
C THR A 55 13.70 -10.11 2.66
N GLU A 56 12.88 -9.66 3.61
CA GLU A 56 11.67 -8.87 3.32
C GLU A 56 12.01 -7.49 2.72
N PHE A 57 11.77 -7.35 1.40
CA PHE A 57 12.03 -6.11 0.65
C PHE A 57 11.35 -4.89 1.29
N VAL A 58 10.11 -5.04 1.74
CA VAL A 58 9.32 -3.98 2.39
C VAL A 58 10.04 -3.43 3.62
N ARG A 59 10.65 -4.29 4.44
CA ARG A 59 11.36 -3.89 5.66
C ARG A 59 12.58 -3.04 5.34
N TRP A 60 13.34 -3.46 4.33
CA TRP A 60 14.49 -2.71 3.83
C TRP A 60 14.05 -1.37 3.21
N ALA A 61 13.02 -1.38 2.36
CA ALA A 61 12.46 -0.20 1.73
C ALA A 61 11.93 0.83 2.75
N ILE A 62 11.22 0.38 3.81
CA ILE A 62 10.73 1.26 4.88
C ILE A 62 11.87 1.90 5.65
N THR A 63 12.99 1.20 5.81
CA THR A 63 14.17 1.78 6.47
C THR A 63 14.66 3.01 5.71
N ILE A 64 14.73 2.91 4.38
CA ILE A 64 15.12 4.03 3.51
C ILE A 64 14.04 5.12 3.50
N ALA A 65 12.79 4.74 3.27
CA ALA A 65 11.66 5.69 3.22
C ALA A 65 11.50 6.47 4.53
N ARG A 66 11.80 5.86 5.68
CA ARG A 66 11.82 6.54 6.98
C ARG A 66 12.86 7.67 7.01
N TYR A 67 14.09 7.42 6.53
CA TYR A 67 15.11 8.46 6.49
C TYR A 67 14.73 9.60 5.55
N GLU A 68 14.20 9.31 4.36
CA GLU A 68 13.74 10.35 3.42
C GLU A 68 12.59 11.17 4.00
N THR A 69 11.62 10.50 4.64
CA THR A 69 10.50 11.17 5.32
C THR A 69 10.98 12.07 6.45
N LEU A 70 11.94 11.59 7.26
CA LEU A 70 12.54 12.39 8.32
C LEU A 70 13.30 13.61 7.78
N ASN A 71 14.06 13.45 6.70
CA ASN A 71 14.77 14.55 6.05
C ASN A 71 13.79 15.60 5.52
N TYR A 72 12.73 15.16 4.84
CA TYR A 72 11.65 16.03 4.38
C TYR A 72 10.99 16.79 5.55
N LEU A 73 10.65 16.08 6.64
CA LEU A 73 10.04 16.69 7.82
C LEU A 73 10.99 17.65 8.55
N LYS A 74 12.30 17.38 8.58
CA LYS A 74 13.32 18.31 9.11
C LYS A 74 13.42 19.58 8.28
N TYR A 75 13.38 19.47 6.95
CA TYR A 75 13.38 20.62 6.04
C TYR A 75 12.11 21.46 6.22
N ARG A 76 10.95 20.80 6.32
CA ARG A 76 9.64 21.43 6.54
C ARG A 76 9.44 21.97 7.97
N ARG A 77 10.15 21.43 8.98
CA ARG A 77 10.16 21.92 10.38
C ARG A 77 10.59 23.39 10.51
N ARG A 78 11.27 23.96 9.50
CA ARG A 78 11.51 25.41 9.44
C ARG A 78 10.23 26.23 9.20
N SER A 79 9.06 25.61 8.93
CA SER A 79 7.82 26.33 8.57
C SER A 79 6.51 25.94 9.28
N ARG A 80 6.35 24.82 10.01
CA ARG A 80 5.29 24.59 11.05
C ARG A 80 5.24 23.15 11.62
N LEU A 81 4.60 23.03 12.80
CA LEU A 81 4.25 21.86 13.63
C LEU A 81 4.20 20.50 12.91
N CYS A 82 5.19 19.65 13.17
CA CYS A 82 5.21 18.24 12.78
C CYS A 82 5.57 17.37 14.00
N PHE A 83 5.12 16.12 13.98
CA PHE A 83 5.35 15.12 15.04
C PHE A 83 6.82 15.00 15.46
N ASP A 84 7.04 14.59 16.72
CA ASP A 84 8.39 14.46 17.26
C ASP A 84 9.14 13.25 16.66
N GLN A 85 10.48 13.33 16.61
CA GLN A 85 11.37 12.29 16.08
C GLN A 85 11.07 10.93 16.74
N ASP A 86 10.87 10.93 18.05
CA ASP A 86 10.58 9.74 18.84
C ASP A 86 9.25 9.09 18.44
N LEU A 87 8.23 9.90 18.09
CA LEU A 87 6.95 9.38 17.60
C LEU A 87 7.12 8.73 16.21
N ILE A 88 7.97 9.29 15.36
CA ILE A 88 8.23 8.73 14.03
C ILE A 88 9.00 7.41 14.14
N GLU A 89 9.93 7.31 15.09
CA GLU A 89 10.65 6.07 15.36
C GLU A 89 9.75 4.98 15.94
N LEU A 90 8.85 5.36 16.86
CA LEU A 90 7.83 4.45 17.40
C LEU A 90 6.88 3.96 16.31
N LEU A 91 6.34 4.87 15.47
CA LEU A 91 5.48 4.50 14.35
C LEU A 91 6.19 3.62 13.33
N ALA A 92 7.49 3.83 13.09
CA ALA A 92 8.28 2.99 12.20
C ALA A 92 8.56 1.59 12.78
N ALA A 93 8.83 1.50 14.08
CA ALA A 93 8.97 0.22 14.76
C ALA A 93 7.66 -0.57 14.72
N GLU A 94 6.55 0.08 15.06
CA GLU A 94 5.23 -0.54 15.06
C GLU A 94 4.76 -0.91 13.66
N PHE A 95 5.04 -0.10 12.63
CA PHE A 95 4.76 -0.50 11.26
C PHE A 95 5.57 -1.73 10.85
N ARG A 96 6.85 -1.84 11.22
CA ARG A 96 7.66 -3.03 10.90
C ARG A 96 7.14 -4.32 11.53
N GLU A 97 6.61 -4.25 12.75
CA GLU A 97 6.09 -5.41 13.48
C GLU A 97 4.63 -5.71 13.12
N ARG A 98 3.74 -4.72 13.22
CA ARG A 98 2.30 -4.88 13.04
C ARG A 98 1.87 -4.96 11.58
N SER A 99 2.58 -4.30 10.65
CA SER A 99 2.17 -4.31 9.23
C SER A 99 2.29 -5.69 8.61
N LEU A 100 3.27 -6.52 8.97
CA LEU A 100 3.50 -7.79 8.28
C LEU A 100 2.46 -8.82 8.70
N GLU A 101 2.25 -8.98 10.00
CA GLU A 101 1.26 -9.91 10.53
C GLU A 101 -0.16 -9.44 10.19
N MET A 102 -0.50 -8.16 10.42
CA MET A 102 -1.82 -7.67 10.03
C MET A 102 -2.03 -7.66 8.51
N ALA A 103 -1.00 -7.38 7.69
CA ALA A 103 -1.17 -7.46 6.23
C ALA A 103 -1.37 -8.89 5.77
N GLU A 104 -0.66 -9.86 6.35
CA GLU A 104 -0.80 -11.27 5.98
C GLU A 104 -2.15 -11.84 6.44
N SER A 105 -2.59 -11.53 7.67
CA SER A 105 -3.91 -11.92 8.16
C SER A 105 -5.02 -11.23 7.36
N ARG A 106 -4.88 -9.93 7.04
CA ARG A 106 -5.84 -9.23 6.15
C ARG A 106 -5.86 -9.79 4.74
N ARG A 107 -4.70 -10.18 4.20
CA ARG A 107 -4.59 -10.79 2.87
C ARG A 107 -5.26 -12.16 2.85
N THR A 108 -5.06 -12.96 3.89
CA THR A 108 -5.71 -14.26 4.07
C THR A 108 -7.21 -14.08 4.22
N ALA A 109 -7.67 -13.18 5.08
CA ALA A 109 -9.08 -12.84 5.22
C ALA A 109 -9.71 -12.33 3.91
N LEU A 110 -8.98 -11.54 3.12
CA LEU A 110 -9.45 -11.07 1.81
C LEU A 110 -9.62 -12.23 0.82
N LYS A 111 -8.66 -13.17 0.76
CA LYS A 111 -8.76 -14.38 -0.07
C LYS A 111 -10.01 -15.21 0.28
N ASP A 112 -10.35 -15.26 1.56
CA ASP A 112 -11.57 -15.94 2.04
C ASP A 112 -12.86 -15.17 1.75
N CYS A 113 -12.79 -13.85 1.68
CA CYS A 113 -13.94 -12.98 1.47
C CYS A 113 -14.28 -12.78 -0.01
N LEU A 114 -13.29 -12.82 -0.91
CA LEU A 114 -13.49 -12.65 -2.35
C LEU A 114 -14.50 -13.66 -2.95
N PRO A 115 -14.45 -14.97 -2.64
CA PRO A 115 -15.43 -15.94 -3.14
C PRO A 115 -16.87 -15.71 -2.67
N LYS A 116 -17.08 -14.87 -1.64
CA LYS A 116 -18.42 -14.58 -1.09
C LYS A 116 -19.13 -13.45 -1.84
N LEU A 117 -18.43 -12.77 -2.75
CA LEU A 117 -19.03 -11.75 -3.61
C LEU A 117 -20.01 -12.40 -4.59
N SER A 118 -21.01 -11.63 -5.01
CA SER A 118 -21.86 -12.04 -6.14
C SER A 118 -21.01 -12.18 -7.41
N SER A 119 -21.44 -13.03 -8.37
CA SER A 119 -20.65 -13.23 -9.60
C SER A 119 -20.44 -11.94 -10.39
N GLU A 120 -21.40 -11.01 -10.34
CA GLU A 120 -21.29 -9.70 -10.98
C GLU A 120 -20.28 -8.81 -10.26
N ASP A 121 -20.32 -8.75 -8.93
CA ASP A 121 -19.40 -7.95 -8.12
C ASP A 121 -17.95 -8.48 -8.23
N GLY A 122 -17.78 -9.80 -8.26
CA GLY A 122 -16.49 -10.46 -8.47
C GLY A 122 -15.85 -10.09 -9.81
N LYS A 123 -16.61 -10.19 -10.91
CA LYS A 123 -16.15 -9.78 -12.26
C LYS A 123 -15.77 -8.30 -12.33
N LEU A 124 -16.53 -7.43 -11.64
CA LEU A 124 -16.24 -5.99 -11.63
C LEU A 124 -14.93 -5.68 -10.88
N ILE A 125 -14.68 -6.36 -9.75
CA ILE A 125 -13.42 -6.23 -9.01
C ILE A 125 -12.25 -6.77 -9.83
N GLU A 126 -12.40 -7.95 -10.42
CA GLU A 126 -11.37 -8.54 -11.28
C GLU A 126 -11.00 -7.59 -12.44
N SER A 127 -12.01 -7.07 -13.15
CA SER A 127 -11.80 -6.12 -14.25
C SER A 127 -11.10 -4.83 -13.78
N ARG A 128 -11.40 -4.35 -12.57
CA ARG A 128 -10.80 -3.13 -12.01
C ARG A 128 -9.35 -3.32 -11.58
N TYR A 129 -9.04 -4.45 -10.95
CA TYR A 129 -7.78 -4.66 -10.23
C TYR A 129 -6.80 -5.57 -10.98
N SER A 130 -7.27 -6.56 -11.73
CA SER A 130 -6.41 -7.43 -12.54
C SER A 130 -5.98 -6.77 -13.85
N HIS A 131 -6.80 -5.87 -14.40
CA HIS A 131 -6.52 -5.21 -15.69
C HIS A 131 -6.26 -3.71 -15.54
N GLY A 132 -6.28 -3.19 -14.31
CA GLY A 132 -5.97 -1.79 -14.01
C GLY A 132 -6.96 -0.76 -14.59
N LEU A 133 -8.11 -1.18 -15.12
CA LEU A 133 -9.02 -0.32 -15.87
C LEU A 133 -9.62 0.79 -15.00
N GLY A 134 -9.66 2.02 -15.53
CA GLY A 134 -10.35 3.14 -14.88
C GLY A 134 -11.87 3.00 -14.95
N SER A 135 -12.59 3.73 -14.07
CA SER A 135 -14.06 3.68 -14.01
C SER A 135 -14.75 4.04 -15.34
N ARG A 136 -14.11 4.87 -16.18
CA ARG A 136 -14.59 5.23 -17.53
C ARG A 136 -14.44 4.05 -18.52
N GLN A 137 -13.29 3.39 -18.53
CA GLN A 137 -13.06 2.23 -19.38
C GLN A 137 -13.98 1.06 -19.00
N LEU A 138 -14.21 0.87 -17.69
CA LEU A 138 -15.18 -0.11 -17.20
C LEU A 138 -16.62 0.24 -17.62
N SER A 139 -16.95 1.53 -17.72
CA SER A 139 -18.26 2.02 -18.17
C SER A 139 -18.53 1.61 -19.61
N GLU A 140 -17.55 1.82 -20.47
CA GLU A 140 -17.59 1.45 -21.89
C GLU A 140 -17.63 -0.08 -22.06
N LEU A 141 -16.80 -0.82 -21.32
CA LEU A 141 -16.70 -2.28 -21.40
C LEU A 141 -17.98 -3.00 -20.94
N LEU A 142 -18.60 -2.51 -19.86
CA LEU A 142 -19.75 -3.17 -19.22
C LEU A 142 -21.10 -2.59 -19.64
N GLY A 143 -21.12 -1.52 -20.45
CA GLY A 143 -22.35 -0.84 -20.88
C GLY A 143 -23.13 -0.19 -19.73
N ARG A 144 -22.47 0.13 -18.61
CA ARG A 144 -23.08 0.75 -17.42
C ARG A 144 -22.59 2.18 -17.26
N SER A 145 -23.38 3.06 -16.63
CA SER A 145 -22.91 4.42 -16.37
C SER A 145 -21.72 4.46 -15.41
N GLN A 146 -20.81 5.43 -15.59
CA GLN A 146 -19.65 5.61 -14.71
C GLN A 146 -20.06 5.77 -13.24
N ALA A 147 -21.17 6.47 -12.97
CA ALA A 147 -21.73 6.61 -11.63
C ALA A 147 -22.19 5.26 -11.04
N SER A 148 -22.83 4.40 -11.84
CA SER A 148 -23.24 3.05 -11.42
C SER A 148 -22.03 2.18 -11.05
N ILE A 149 -20.93 2.29 -11.81
CA ILE A 149 -19.68 1.57 -11.54
C ILE A 149 -19.02 2.06 -10.27
N CYS A 150 -18.89 3.37 -10.08
CA CYS A 150 -18.33 3.94 -8.86
C CYS A 150 -19.14 3.53 -7.62
N ASN A 151 -20.47 3.54 -7.71
CA ASN A 151 -21.34 3.10 -6.62
C ASN A 151 -21.20 1.60 -6.33
N SER A 152 -21.11 0.78 -7.37
CA SER A 152 -20.92 -0.68 -7.22
C SER A 152 -19.56 -0.96 -6.58
N LEU A 153 -18.47 -0.37 -7.08
CA LEU A 153 -17.13 -0.52 -6.50
C LEU A 153 -17.07 -0.06 -5.04
N ARG A 154 -17.74 1.04 -4.68
CA ARG A 154 -17.83 1.49 -3.30
C ARG A 154 -18.51 0.45 -2.41
N ARG A 155 -19.71 -0.01 -2.80
CA ARG A 155 -20.46 -1.04 -2.07
C ARG A 155 -19.67 -2.34 -1.90
N ILE A 156 -18.96 -2.77 -2.94
CA ILE A 156 -18.16 -4.00 -2.89
C ILE A 156 -17.00 -3.85 -1.90
N ARG A 157 -16.31 -2.71 -1.93
CA ARG A 157 -15.21 -2.42 -0.97
C ARG A 157 -15.73 -2.38 0.47
N GLU A 158 -16.88 -1.75 0.71
CA GLU A 158 -17.53 -1.74 2.03
C GLU A 158 -17.86 -3.17 2.49
N SER A 159 -18.45 -3.99 1.62
CA SER A 159 -18.77 -5.40 1.92
C SER A 159 -17.54 -6.25 2.23
N LEU A 160 -16.47 -6.12 1.41
CA LEU A 160 -15.20 -6.82 1.64
C LEU A 160 -14.56 -6.38 2.95
N LEU A 161 -14.57 -5.08 3.27
CA LEU A 161 -14.05 -4.55 4.52
C LEU A 161 -14.78 -5.17 5.73
N THR A 162 -16.11 -5.14 5.73
CA THR A 162 -16.91 -5.76 6.80
C THR A 162 -16.63 -7.26 6.94
N CYS A 163 -16.45 -7.97 5.83
CA CYS A 163 -16.11 -9.39 5.86
C CYS A 163 -14.73 -9.65 6.49
N ILE A 164 -13.72 -8.86 6.09
CA ILE A 164 -12.36 -8.95 6.63
C ILE A 164 -12.34 -8.64 8.12
N GLU A 165 -12.99 -7.56 8.55
CA GLU A 165 -13.06 -7.17 9.96
C GLU A 165 -13.69 -8.27 10.83
N ARG A 166 -14.79 -8.89 10.36
CA ARG A 166 -15.41 -10.03 11.04
C ARG A 166 -14.48 -11.24 11.14
N ARG A 167 -13.70 -11.52 10.09
CA ARG A 167 -12.76 -12.65 10.08
C ARG A 167 -11.61 -12.44 11.06
N LEU A 168 -10.99 -11.26 11.03
CA LEU A 168 -9.90 -10.92 11.95
C LEU A 168 -10.37 -10.94 13.41
N ALA A 169 -11.60 -10.49 13.67
CA ALA A 169 -12.20 -10.59 15.01
C ALA A 169 -12.42 -12.03 15.48
N GLN A 170 -12.70 -12.98 14.57
CA GLN A 170 -12.84 -14.41 14.90
C GLN A 170 -11.48 -15.09 15.13
N GLU A 171 -10.44 -14.67 14.42
CA GLU A 171 -9.07 -15.20 14.58
C GLU A 171 -8.43 -14.73 15.89
N ASN A 172 -8.65 -13.48 16.29
CA ASN A 172 -8.14 -12.95 17.56
C ASN A 172 -8.82 -13.52 18.81
N ASN A 173 -9.94 -14.23 18.66
CA ASN A 173 -10.72 -14.83 19.75
C ASN A 173 -10.51 -16.35 19.87
N ARG A 174 -9.54 -16.90 19.14
CA ARG A 174 -9.06 -18.29 19.22
C ARG A 174 -7.70 -18.34 19.87
#